data_AF-M2XPY5-F1
#
_entry.id   AF-M2XPY5-F1
#
_cell.length_a   1.000
_cell.length_b   1.000
_cell.length_c   1.000
_cell.angle_alpha   90.00
_cell.angle_beta   90.00
_cell.angle_gamma   90.00
#
_symmetry.space_group_name_H-M   'P 1'
#
loop_
_entity.id
_entity.type
_entity.pdbx_description
1 polymer ?
#
loop_
_entity_poly.entity_id
_entity_poly.type
_entity_poly.pdbx_seq_one_letter_code
_entity_poly.pdbx_strand_id
1 'polypeptide(L)'
;MSFNKPSTDGFVSVDGPTRRVLLVDDVCTTGARINSAAYALDAAGHHLAGHFVVARRVNVGYKNTPAFWAGQKAKQFSWEQSPLVNSQHPGTQIEA
;
A
#
# COMPACT_ATOMS: atom_id res chain seq x y z
N MET A 1 21.04 -5.48 8.94
CA MET A 1 19.65 -5.97 8.79
C MET A 1 19.15 -5.59 7.41
N SER A 2 18.70 -6.56 6.60
CA SER A 2 18.19 -6.32 5.25
C SER A 2 16.77 -5.76 5.31
N PHE A 3 16.53 -4.59 4.71
CA PHE A 3 15.21 -3.97 4.57
C PHE A 3 14.57 -4.37 3.23
N ASN A 4 13.25 -4.23 3.06
CA ASN A 4 12.50 -4.58 1.84
C ASN A 4 12.56 -6.06 1.44
N LYS A 5 12.42 -6.97 2.40
CA LYS A 5 12.26 -8.39 2.08
C LYS A 5 10.83 -8.66 1.57
N PRO A 6 10.67 -9.52 0.55
CA PRO A 6 9.36 -10.06 0.19
C PRO A 6 8.68 -10.71 1.39
N SER A 7 7.34 -10.82 1.31
CA SER A 7 6.57 -11.68 2.22
C SER A 7 7.20 -13.07 2.32
N THR A 8 7.20 -13.66 3.53
CA THR A 8 7.68 -15.03 3.75
C THR A 8 6.82 -16.05 3.02
N ASP A 9 5.52 -15.77 2.95
CA ASP A 9 4.59 -16.52 2.13
C ASP A 9 4.56 -15.88 0.73
N GLY A 10 4.90 -16.66 -0.29
CA GLY A 10 4.81 -16.24 -1.68
C GLY A 10 3.34 -16.12 -2.11
N PHE A 11 3.03 -15.10 -2.91
CA PHE A 11 1.72 -14.97 -3.55
C PHE A 11 1.76 -15.57 -4.94
N VAL A 12 0.71 -16.30 -5.30
CA VAL A 12 0.48 -16.83 -6.65
C VAL A 12 -0.91 -16.38 -7.08
N SER A 13 -1.01 -15.83 -8.28
CA SER A 13 -2.33 -15.51 -8.85
C SER A 13 -3.05 -16.79 -9.24
N VAL A 14 -4.37 -16.81 -9.11
CA VAL A 14 -5.19 -17.88 -9.68
C VAL A 14 -5.43 -17.55 -11.15
N ASP A 15 -5.34 -18.56 -12.02
CA ASP A 15 -5.57 -18.39 -13.45
C ASP A 15 -6.93 -17.75 -13.74
N GLY A 16 -6.94 -16.77 -14.63
CA GLY A 16 -8.14 -16.05 -15.01
C GLY A 16 -7.87 -14.95 -16.02
N PRO A 17 -8.92 -14.31 -16.56
CA PRO A 17 -8.76 -13.17 -17.45
C PRO A 17 -8.14 -11.97 -16.71
N THR A 18 -7.47 -11.08 -17.45
CA THR A 18 -7.01 -9.80 -16.95
C THR A 18 -8.14 -9.02 -16.28
N ARG A 19 -7.86 -8.43 -15.11
CA ARG A 19 -8.82 -7.66 -14.30
C ARG A 19 -8.17 -6.41 -13.77
N ARG A 20 -9.00 -5.42 -13.44
CA ARG A 20 -8.62 -4.30 -12.59
C ARG A 20 -8.84 -4.70 -11.12
N VAL A 21 -7.79 -4.66 -10.30
CA VAL A 21 -7.79 -5.23 -8.94
C VAL A 21 -7.53 -4.15 -7.89
N LEU A 22 -8.33 -4.15 -6.81
CA LEU A 22 -8.08 -3.38 -5.60
C LEU A 22 -7.61 -4.35 -4.51
N LEU A 23 -6.40 -4.15 -3.99
CA LEU A 23 -5.90 -4.93 -2.86
C LEU A 23 -6.49 -4.42 -1.55
N VAL A 24 -6.91 -5.33 -0.68
CA VAL A 24 -7.44 -5.01 0.65
C VAL A 24 -6.66 -5.78 1.70
N ASP A 25 -6.21 -5.10 2.74
CA ASP A 25 -5.55 -5.69 3.92
C ASP A 25 -6.10 -5.04 5.18
N ASP A 26 -6.08 -5.75 6.31
CA ASP A 26 -6.53 -5.20 7.58
C ASP A 26 -5.49 -4.21 8.14
N VAL A 27 -4.22 -4.60 8.21
CA VAL A 27 -3.16 -3.81 8.83
C VAL A 27 -1.86 -3.84 8.01
N CYS A 28 -1.47 -2.69 7.48
CA CYS A 28 -0.16 -2.51 6.87
C CYS A 28 0.91 -2.13 7.90
N THR A 29 1.94 -2.96 8.08
CA THR A 29 3.11 -2.63 8.92
C THR A 29 4.30 -2.19 8.07
N THR A 30 4.88 -3.12 7.30
CA THR A 30 6.03 -2.84 6.41
C THR A 30 5.63 -2.68 4.94
N GLY A 31 4.41 -3.06 4.58
CA GLY A 31 3.96 -3.15 3.19
C GLY A 31 4.43 -4.40 2.44
N ALA A 32 5.25 -5.26 3.05
CA ALA A 32 5.81 -6.43 2.35
C ALA A 32 4.74 -7.35 1.75
N ARG A 33 3.67 -7.64 2.49
CA ARG A 33 2.55 -8.47 2.05
C ARG A 33 1.84 -7.89 0.82
N ILE A 34 1.38 -6.63 0.92
CA ILE A 34 0.70 -5.92 -0.16
C ILE A 34 1.60 -5.80 -1.39
N ASN A 35 2.88 -5.47 -1.22
CA ASN A 35 3.82 -5.33 -2.34
C ASN A 35 4.09 -6.67 -3.03
N SER A 36 4.19 -7.78 -2.27
CA SER A 36 4.35 -9.11 -2.85
C SER A 36 3.09 -9.57 -3.59
N ALA A 37 1.89 -9.31 -3.05
CA ALA A 37 0.63 -9.61 -3.74
C ALA A 37 0.45 -8.76 -5.01
N ALA A 38 0.80 -7.47 -4.92
CA ALA A 38 0.78 -6.54 -6.04
C ALA A 38 1.66 -7.03 -7.19
N TYR A 39 2.90 -7.42 -6.88
CA TYR A 39 3.83 -7.98 -7.87
C TYR A 39 3.28 -9.26 -8.53
N ALA A 40 2.73 -10.18 -7.74
CA ALA A 40 2.19 -11.44 -8.28
C ALA A 40 1.01 -11.21 -9.24
N LEU A 41 0.14 -10.23 -8.95
CA LEU A 41 -0.99 -9.87 -9.80
C LEU A 41 -0.55 -9.13 -11.08
N ASP A 42 0.40 -8.21 -10.96
CA ASP A 42 0.97 -7.48 -12.10
C ASP A 42 1.71 -8.44 -13.06
N ALA A 43 2.52 -9.35 -12.51
CA ALA A 43 3.19 -10.39 -13.28
C ALA A 43 2.23 -11.36 -13.99
N ALA A 44 1.01 -11.54 -13.45
CA ALA A 44 -0.06 -12.30 -14.08
C ALA A 44 -0.90 -11.47 -15.08
N GLY A 45 -0.54 -10.21 -15.34
CA GLY A 45 -1.19 -9.34 -16.31
C GLY A 45 -2.46 -8.65 -15.80
N HIS A 46 -2.68 -8.56 -14.48
CA HIS A 46 -3.75 -7.75 -13.91
C HIS A 46 -3.32 -6.29 -13.74
N HIS A 47 -4.28 -5.37 -13.77
CA HIS A 47 -4.04 -3.94 -13.54
C HIS A 47 -4.39 -3.55 -12.10
N LEU A 48 -3.42 -3.12 -11.30
CA LEU A 48 -3.71 -2.65 -9.94
C LEU A 48 -4.32 -1.25 -9.93
N ALA A 49 -5.51 -1.14 -9.35
CA ALA A 49 -6.16 0.14 -9.08
C ALA A 49 -5.56 0.86 -7.85
N GLY A 50 -4.92 0.11 -6.97
CA GLY A 50 -4.35 0.58 -5.72
C GLY A 50 -4.51 -0.43 -4.59
N HIS A 51 -4.29 0.03 -3.37
CA HIS A 51 -4.47 -0.76 -2.16
C HIS A 51 -5.19 0.04 -1.07
N PHE A 52 -6.13 -0.61 -0.39
CA PHE A 52 -6.84 -0.09 0.75
C PHE A 52 -6.47 -0.88 2.01
N VAL A 53 -6.16 -0.16 3.09
CA VAL A 53 -5.87 -0.78 4.38
C VAL A 53 -6.69 -0.12 5.47
N VAL A 54 -7.23 -0.93 6.37
CA VAL A 54 -8.03 -0.41 7.49
C VAL A 54 -7.14 0.35 8.48
N ALA A 55 -5.94 -0.17 8.75
CA ALA A 55 -4.97 0.48 9.62
C ALA A 55 -3.54 0.40 9.08
N ARG A 56 -2.70 1.34 9.55
CA ARG A 56 -1.25 1.30 9.34
C ARG A 56 -0.52 1.32 10.67
N ARG A 57 0.31 0.32 10.93
CA ARG A 57 1.20 0.29 12.09
C ARG A 57 2.50 1.02 11.76
N VAL A 58 2.82 2.03 12.55
CA VAL A 58 4.01 2.88 12.35
C VAL A 58 4.99 2.64 13.49
N ASN A 59 6.23 2.29 13.17
CA ASN A 59 7.32 2.27 14.14
C ASN A 59 7.91 3.67 14.26
N VAL A 60 7.50 4.43 15.29
CA VAL A 60 7.97 5.80 15.54
C VAL A 60 9.47 5.91 15.87
N GLY A 61 10.12 4.81 16.25
CA GLY A 61 11.57 4.80 16.51
C GLY A 61 12.43 4.74 15.24
N TYR A 62 11.82 4.79 14.04
CA TYR A 62 12.52 4.52 12.78
C TYR A 62 12.57 5.76 11.86
N LYS A 63 13.79 6.25 11.54
CA LYS A 63 14.00 7.36 10.58
C LYS A 63 13.08 8.57 10.88
N ASN A 64 12.47 9.14 9.84
CA ASN A 64 11.60 10.33 9.91
C ASN A 64 10.14 9.98 10.30
N THR A 65 9.88 8.79 10.81
CA THR A 65 8.52 8.41 11.26
C THR A 65 7.98 9.24 12.42
N PRO A 66 8.77 9.85 13.34
CA PRO A 66 8.22 10.76 14.34
C PRO A 66 7.50 11.96 13.73
N ALA A 67 8.07 12.58 12.70
CA ALA A 67 7.48 13.74 12.02
C ALA A 67 6.21 13.35 11.28
N PHE A 68 6.24 12.21 10.56
CA PHE A 68 5.03 11.63 9.95
C PHE A 68 3.94 11.40 11.01
N TRP A 69 4.30 10.78 12.14
CA TRP A 69 3.36 10.45 13.21
C TRP A 69 2.77 11.70 13.87
N ALA A 70 3.58 12.72 14.12
CA ALA A 70 3.11 14.01 14.62
C ALA A 70 2.09 14.65 13.66
N GLY A 71 2.38 14.64 12.35
CA GLY A 71 1.46 15.12 11.32
C GLY A 71 0.15 14.34 11.24
N GLN A 72 0.18 13.01 11.46
CA GLN A 72 -1.04 12.20 11.52
C GLN A 72 -1.88 12.49 12.77
N LYS A 73 -1.25 12.61 13.94
CA LYS A 73 -1.96 12.95 15.19
C LYS A 73 -2.61 14.33 15.17
N ALA A 74 -2.08 15.27 14.39
CA ALA A 74 -2.65 16.60 14.24
C ALA A 74 -3.91 16.63 13.36
N LYS A 75 -4.20 15.56 12.62
CA LYS A 75 -5.39 15.46 11.78
C LYS A 75 -6.54 14.85 12.58
N GLN A 76 -7.70 15.50 12.53
CA GLN A 76 -8.92 14.94 13.06
C GLN A 76 -9.45 13.87 12.09
N PHE A 77 -9.86 12.72 12.62
CA PHE A 77 -10.49 11.69 11.80
C PHE A 77 -11.92 12.11 11.45
N SER A 78 -12.27 12.06 10.16
CA SER A 78 -13.65 12.06 9.70
C SER A 78 -13.80 11.10 8.52
N TRP A 79 -14.99 10.52 8.36
CA TRP A 79 -15.34 9.66 7.22
C TRP A 79 -15.36 10.42 5.88
N GLU A 80 -15.46 11.74 5.92
CA GLU A 80 -15.45 12.60 4.73
C GLU A 80 -14.03 12.90 4.24
N GLN A 81 -13.06 12.94 5.16
CA GLN A 81 -11.66 13.29 4.88
C GLN A 81 -10.70 12.09 4.99
N SER A 82 -11.24 10.89 5.27
CA SER A 82 -10.54 9.60 5.33
C SER A 82 -11.19 8.63 4.35
N PRO A 83 -10.42 7.78 3.63
CA PRO A 83 -9.05 7.37 3.92
C PRO A 83 -7.97 8.34 3.45
N LEU A 84 -6.82 8.30 4.12
CA LEU A 84 -5.62 9.02 3.68
C LEU A 84 -5.11 8.40 2.38
N VAL A 85 -5.18 9.15 1.29
CA VAL A 85 -4.56 8.77 0.03
C VAL A 85 -3.07 9.13 0.09
N ASN A 86 -2.22 8.12 0.17
CA ASN A 86 -0.77 8.32 0.10
C ASN A 86 -0.38 8.62 -1.35
N SER A 87 -0.40 9.89 -1.75
CA SER A 87 -0.05 10.36 -3.09
C SER A 87 1.48 10.39 -3.30
N GLN A 88 2.15 9.25 -3.10
CA GLN A 88 3.59 9.12 -3.34
C GLN A 88 3.97 8.93 -4.81
N HIS A 89 2.99 8.91 -5.72
CA HIS A 89 3.22 9.06 -7.15
C HIS A 89 2.61 10.40 -7.60
N PRO A 90 3.40 11.44 -7.94
CA PRO A 90 2.89 12.43 -8.86
C PRO A 90 2.54 11.64 -10.13
N GLY A 91 1.27 11.70 -10.51
CA GLY A 91 0.80 10.98 -11.69
C GLY A 91 1.74 11.26 -12.84
N THR A 92 2.18 10.21 -13.54
CA THR A 92 2.66 10.34 -14.90
C THR A 92 1.62 11.21 -15.61
N GLN A 93 2.00 12.43 -16.00
CA GLN A 93 1.17 13.23 -16.89
C GLN A 93 1.00 12.40 -18.16
N ILE A 94 -0.20 11.87 -18.37
CA ILE A 94 -0.59 11.36 -19.67
C ILE A 94 -1.03 12.61 -20.42
N GLU A 95 -0.13 13.14 -21.24
CA GLU A 95 -0.49 14.14 -22.25
C GLU A 95 -1.52 13.50 -23.19
N ALA A 96 -2.58 14.27 -23.47
CA ALA A 96 -3.68 13.91 -24.36
C ALA A 96 -3.28 14.03 -25.82
#